data_AF-A0A5C7PTL0-F1
#
_entry.id   AF-A0A5C7PTL0-F1
#
_cell.length_a   1.000
_cell.length_b   1.000
_cell.length_c   1.000
_cell.angle_alpha   90.00
_cell.angle_beta   90.00
_cell.angle_gamma   90.00
#
_symmetry.space_group_name_H-M   'P 1'
#
loop_
_entity.id
_entity.type
_entity.pdbx_description
1 polymer ?
#
loop_
_entity_poly.entity_id
_entity_poly.type
_entity_poly.pdbx_seq_one_letter_code
_entity_poly.pdbx_strand_id
1 'polypeptide(L)'
;MIVYLLLLNRQSFHLLAFFCLYSMEVITMSTTPSTLGCIACWPSSADAAYEALKNLQTEIELVDESHFTVKIRSCPKCEQLFVSVFTERIDWQDGDDPQCWSVMPLTPEEAQKLSAKGGAAGISALPTARQSLCHDAPKGSAARNYWCQGIAIRPHD
;
A
#
# COMPACT_ATOMS: atom_id res chain seq x y z
N MET A 1 -65.30 42.83 -7.58
CA MET A 1 -64.63 41.60 -7.14
C MET A 1 -63.61 41.99 -6.08
N ILE A 2 -63.92 41.70 -4.80
CA ILE A 2 -63.02 41.51 -3.64
C ILE A 2 -62.14 42.74 -3.24
N VAL A 3 -62.60 43.64 -2.33
CA VAL A 3 -62.44 43.66 -0.84
C VAL A 3 -61.01 44.11 -0.42
N TYR A 4 -60.76 45.39 -0.05
CA TYR A 4 -60.72 45.98 1.32
C TYR A 4 -59.85 45.17 2.30
N LEU A 5 -58.95 45.65 3.18
CA LEU A 5 -58.51 46.95 3.71
C LEU A 5 -57.45 46.60 4.80
N LEU A 6 -56.71 47.61 5.28
CA LEU A 6 -55.97 47.69 6.57
C LEU A 6 -54.54 47.10 6.60
N LEU A 7 -53.55 47.63 7.29
CA LEU A 7 -53.18 48.92 7.90
C LEU A 7 -51.80 48.63 8.54
N LEU A 8 -50.94 49.65 8.63
CA LEU A 8 -50.05 49.92 9.78
C LEU A 8 -48.83 49.00 10.10
N ASN A 9 -47.65 49.67 10.00
CA ASN A 9 -46.79 50.04 11.15
C ASN A 9 -45.73 49.03 11.64
N ARG A 10 -44.50 49.59 11.79
CA ARG A 10 -43.37 49.24 12.67
C ARG A 10 -43.06 47.75 12.91
N GLN A 11 -41.78 47.39 12.80
CA GLN A 11 -40.93 47.00 13.95
C GLN A 11 -39.52 46.64 13.45
N SER A 12 -38.54 47.10 14.21
CA SER A 12 -37.12 46.78 14.12
C SER A 12 -36.86 45.30 14.43
N PHE A 13 -35.70 44.80 14.00
CA PHE A 13 -34.76 43.90 14.74
C PHE A 13 -34.16 42.74 13.91
N HIS A 14 -32.83 42.66 14.03
CA HIS A 14 -31.93 41.50 13.90
C HIS A 14 -31.66 40.84 12.53
N LEU A 15 -30.39 40.88 12.11
CA LEU A 15 -29.52 39.72 11.77
C LEU A 15 -28.10 40.30 11.55
N LEU A 16 -27.14 40.23 12.49
CA LEU A 16 -26.26 39.10 12.87
C LEU A 16 -25.59 38.35 11.71
N ALA A 17 -24.28 38.55 11.56
CA ALA A 17 -23.24 37.53 11.32
C ALA A 17 -21.88 38.26 11.13
N PHE A 18 -21.19 38.65 12.20
CA PHE A 18 -20.10 37.88 12.83
C PHE A 18 -19.14 37.23 11.82
N PHE A 19 -18.21 38.04 11.30
CA PHE A 19 -16.88 37.57 10.90
C PHE A 19 -16.14 37.13 12.18
N CYS A 20 -15.81 35.85 12.30
CA CYS A 20 -14.77 35.42 13.22
C CYS A 20 -13.97 34.29 12.58
N LEU A 21 -12.68 34.56 12.43
CA LEU A 21 -11.68 33.76 11.76
C LEU A 21 -11.55 32.38 12.40
N TYR A 22 -11.77 31.33 11.62
CA TYR A 22 -11.29 29.99 11.96
C TYR A 22 -9.82 29.91 11.52
N SER A 23 -8.90 30.19 12.44
CA SER A 23 -7.50 29.77 12.32
C SER A 23 -7.47 28.25 12.43
N MET A 24 -7.43 27.57 11.29
CA MET A 24 -6.99 26.17 11.26
C MET A 24 -5.46 26.17 11.27
N GLU A 25 -4.88 26.19 12.46
CA GLU A 25 -3.49 25.76 12.65
C GLU A 25 -3.39 24.31 12.18
N VAL A 26 -2.80 24.11 11.00
CA VAL A 26 -2.38 22.79 10.56
C VAL A 26 -1.26 22.38 11.50
N ILE A 27 -1.58 21.53 12.48
CA ILE A 27 -0.59 20.82 13.27
C ILE A 27 0.20 19.98 12.27
N THR A 28 1.40 20.42 11.92
CA THR A 28 2.37 19.57 11.26
C THR A 28 2.74 18.48 12.24
N MET A 29 2.11 17.30 12.09
CA MET A 29 2.58 16.10 12.77
C MET A 29 4.03 15.90 12.32
N SER A 30 4.94 16.11 13.27
CA SER A 30 6.35 15.77 13.12
C SER A 30 6.45 14.35 12.61
N THR A 31 6.96 14.17 11.39
CA THR A 31 7.25 12.86 10.82
C THR A 31 8.40 12.26 11.62
N THR A 32 8.08 11.56 12.70
CA THR A 32 8.96 10.52 13.25
C THR A 32 9.36 9.63 12.08
N PRO A 33 10.64 9.20 11.92
CA PRO A 33 10.98 8.24 10.88
C PRO A 33 10.05 7.04 11.05
N SER A 34 9.10 6.93 10.12
CA SER A 34 8.04 5.94 10.20
C SER A 34 8.72 4.60 10.01
N THR A 35 8.85 3.83 11.09
CA THR A 35 9.23 2.42 10.98
C THR A 35 8.19 1.78 10.09
N LEU A 36 8.62 1.33 8.91
CA LEU A 36 7.74 0.66 7.97
C LEU A 36 7.45 -0.75 8.52
N GLY A 37 6.19 -0.98 8.88
CA GLY A 37 5.72 -2.21 9.49
C GLY A 37 5.87 -2.27 11.01
N CYS A 38 5.09 -3.16 11.62
CA CYS A 38 5.15 -3.49 13.03
C CYS A 38 5.81 -4.86 13.25
N ILE A 39 6.12 -5.20 14.50
CA ILE A 39 6.74 -6.49 14.85
C ILE A 39 5.94 -7.73 14.40
N ALA A 40 4.63 -7.58 14.19
CA ALA A 40 3.76 -8.66 13.76
C ALA A 40 3.74 -8.89 12.24
N CYS A 41 4.12 -7.91 11.41
CA CYS A 41 4.17 -8.05 9.95
C CYS A 41 5.58 -7.94 9.37
N TRP A 42 6.50 -7.26 10.06
CA TRP A 42 7.86 -6.99 9.59
C TRP A 42 8.88 -7.17 10.72
N PRO A 43 8.97 -8.37 11.34
CA PRO A 43 10.00 -8.68 12.33
C PRO A 43 11.40 -8.68 11.70
N SER A 44 12.45 -8.61 12.52
CA SER A 44 13.84 -8.51 12.06
C SER A 44 14.41 -9.80 11.45
N SER A 45 13.81 -10.96 11.73
CA SER A 45 14.21 -12.23 11.10
C SER A 45 13.49 -12.40 9.77
N ALA A 46 14.23 -12.72 8.71
CA ALA A 46 13.67 -12.94 7.37
C ALA A 46 12.69 -14.11 7.36
N ASP A 47 13.00 -15.21 8.06
CA ASP A 47 12.10 -16.36 8.17
C ASP A 47 10.80 -15.99 8.90
N ALA A 48 10.91 -15.26 10.01
CA ALA A 48 9.73 -14.80 10.75
C ALA A 48 8.89 -13.81 9.92
N ALA A 49 9.54 -12.95 9.13
CA ALA A 49 8.86 -12.02 8.25
C ALA A 49 8.13 -12.76 7.12
N TYR A 50 8.75 -13.78 6.53
CA TYR A 50 8.13 -14.62 5.51
C TYR A 50 6.87 -15.32 6.04
N GLU A 51 6.95 -15.89 7.25
CA GLU A 51 5.77 -16.46 7.91
C GLU A 51 4.69 -15.42 8.20
N ALA A 52 5.08 -14.20 8.59
CA ALA A 52 4.14 -13.11 8.83
C ALA A 52 3.39 -12.66 7.55
N LEU A 53 4.01 -12.78 6.36
CA LEU A 53 3.38 -12.43 5.08
C LEU A 53 2.08 -13.19 4.80
N LYS A 54 1.95 -14.41 5.35
CA LYS A 54 0.75 -15.25 5.18
C LYS A 54 -0.50 -14.60 5.78
N ASN A 55 -0.32 -13.71 6.76
CA ASN A 55 -1.41 -13.02 7.46
C ASN A 55 -1.75 -11.65 6.86
N LEU A 56 -1.06 -11.22 5.80
CA LEU A 56 -1.40 -9.96 5.13
C LEU A 56 -2.67 -10.12 4.29
N GLN A 57 -3.53 -9.13 4.31
CA GLN A 57 -4.73 -9.09 3.48
C GLN A 57 -4.37 -8.55 2.10
N THR A 58 -4.95 -9.11 1.04
CA THR A 58 -4.78 -8.57 -0.31
C THR A 58 -5.77 -7.43 -0.51
N GLU A 59 -5.27 -6.24 -0.82
CA GLU A 59 -6.09 -5.06 -1.07
C GLU A 59 -6.37 -4.91 -2.57
N ILE A 60 -5.32 -5.09 -3.40
CA ILE A 60 -5.38 -4.87 -4.84
C ILE A 60 -4.49 -5.91 -5.52
N GLU A 61 -4.98 -6.52 -6.59
CA GLU A 61 -4.19 -7.31 -7.52
C GLU A 61 -3.92 -6.47 -8.77
N LEU A 62 -2.67 -6.06 -8.96
CA LEU A 62 -2.23 -5.19 -10.05
C LEU A 62 -1.90 -5.99 -11.31
N VAL A 63 -1.40 -7.21 -11.12
CA VAL A 63 -1.17 -8.22 -12.17
C VAL A 63 -1.57 -9.56 -11.57
N ASP A 64 -2.40 -10.31 -12.28
CA ASP A 64 -2.91 -11.63 -11.88
C ASP A 64 -2.66 -12.66 -13.00
N GLU A 65 -1.38 -12.94 -13.25
CA GLU A 65 -0.95 -13.99 -14.17
C GLU A 65 -0.40 -15.17 -13.37
N SER A 66 -0.53 -16.38 -13.91
CA SER A 66 -0.17 -17.62 -13.22
C SER A 66 1.28 -17.63 -12.75
N HIS A 67 2.19 -17.11 -13.57
CA HIS A 67 3.64 -17.10 -13.32
C HIS A 67 4.18 -15.72 -12.96
N PHE A 68 3.31 -14.70 -12.93
CA PHE A 68 3.67 -13.34 -12.54
C PHE A 68 2.50 -12.63 -11.87
N THR A 69 2.63 -12.42 -10.56
CA THR A 69 1.60 -11.71 -9.79
C THR A 69 2.20 -10.51 -9.09
N VAL A 70 1.48 -9.39 -9.11
CA VAL A 70 1.82 -8.19 -8.36
C VAL A 70 0.61 -7.78 -7.53
N LYS A 71 0.78 -7.73 -6.21
CA LYS A 71 -0.31 -7.41 -5.28
C LYS A 71 0.09 -6.30 -4.33
N ILE A 72 -0.85 -5.43 -3.99
CA ILE A 72 -0.76 -4.57 -2.81
C ILE A 72 -1.48 -5.29 -1.68
N ARG A 73 -0.78 -5.43 -0.55
CA ARG A 73 -1.27 -6.15 0.63
C ARG A 73 -1.16 -5.26 1.86
N SER A 74 -2.04 -5.45 2.84
CA SER A 74 -2.05 -4.69 4.09
C SER A 74 -1.83 -5.59 5.30
N CYS A 75 -1.24 -5.02 6.35
CA CYS A 75 -1.23 -5.66 7.65
C CYS A 75 -2.55 -5.36 8.39
N PRO A 76 -3.33 -6.38 8.81
CA PRO A 76 -4.60 -6.14 9.51
C PRO A 76 -4.42 -5.56 10.93
N LYS A 77 -3.19 -5.46 11.45
CA LYS A 77 -2.90 -4.94 12.80
C LYS A 77 -2.42 -3.50 12.83
N CYS A 78 -1.69 -3.06 11.80
CA CYS A 78 -1.06 -1.74 11.76
C CYS A 78 -1.29 -1.00 10.44
N GLU A 79 -2.08 -1.58 9.53
CA GLU A 79 -2.46 -1.02 8.24
C GLU A 79 -1.29 -0.74 7.29
N GLN A 80 -0.06 -1.14 7.65
CA GLN A 80 1.11 -1.04 6.79
C GLN A 80 0.85 -1.73 5.45
N LEU A 81 1.03 -0.98 4.37
CA LEU A 81 0.93 -1.47 3.01
C LEU A 81 2.25 -2.09 2.54
N PHE A 82 2.16 -3.11 1.69
CA PHE A 82 3.27 -3.81 1.08
C PHE A 82 2.98 -4.06 -0.39
N VAL A 83 3.99 -3.99 -1.24
CA VAL A 83 3.96 -4.62 -2.56
C VAL A 83 4.50 -6.04 -2.42
N SER A 84 3.83 -7.00 -3.04
CA SER A 84 4.26 -8.39 -3.17
C SER A 84 4.37 -8.74 -4.64
N VAL A 85 5.54 -9.16 -5.08
CA VAL A 85 5.83 -9.60 -6.44
C VAL A 85 6.19 -11.07 -6.40
N PHE A 86 5.48 -11.88 -7.18
CA PHE A 86 5.75 -13.28 -7.43
C PHE A 86 6.18 -13.47 -8.89
N THR A 87 7.17 -14.32 -9.10
CA THR A 87 7.63 -14.74 -10.43
C THR A 87 7.98 -16.22 -10.40
N GLU A 88 7.54 -16.95 -11.41
CA GLU A 88 7.84 -18.38 -11.63
C GLU A 88 8.42 -18.57 -13.02
N ARG A 89 9.42 -19.44 -13.13
CA ARG A 89 9.96 -19.88 -14.41
C ARG A 89 9.55 -21.33 -14.66
N ILE A 90 8.94 -21.62 -15.81
CA ILE A 90 8.44 -22.96 -16.08
C ILE A 90 9.60 -23.87 -16.47
N ASP A 91 9.78 -24.95 -15.73
CA ASP A 91 10.64 -26.06 -16.08
C ASP A 91 9.87 -27.14 -16.83
N TRP A 92 9.89 -27.04 -18.15
CA TRP A 92 9.28 -28.03 -19.04
C TRP A 92 9.93 -29.41 -19.02
N GLN A 93 11.07 -29.60 -18.34
CA GLN A 93 11.76 -30.88 -18.28
C GLN A 93 11.16 -31.82 -17.24
N ASP A 94 11.00 -31.34 -16.01
CA ASP A 94 10.54 -32.16 -14.87
C ASP A 94 9.55 -31.45 -13.93
N GLY A 95 9.17 -30.21 -14.23
CA GLY A 95 8.18 -29.42 -13.47
C GLY A 95 8.67 -28.93 -12.10
N ASP A 96 9.98 -28.97 -11.84
CA ASP A 96 10.58 -28.33 -10.66
C ASP A 96 10.81 -26.83 -10.94
N ASP A 97 9.69 -26.09 -11.01
CA ASP A 97 9.65 -24.69 -11.42
C ASP A 97 10.32 -23.77 -10.39
N PRO A 98 11.39 -23.04 -10.76
CA PRO A 98 11.99 -22.07 -9.86
C PRO A 98 11.04 -20.90 -9.59
N GLN A 99 10.79 -20.63 -8.31
CA GLN A 99 9.87 -19.60 -7.86
C GLN A 99 10.58 -18.55 -7.00
N CYS A 100 10.16 -17.31 -7.12
CA CYS A 100 10.69 -16.19 -6.35
C CYS A 100 9.57 -15.26 -5.89
N TRP A 101 9.68 -14.80 -4.64
CA TRP A 101 8.84 -13.75 -4.08
C TRP A 101 9.71 -12.62 -3.55
N SER A 102 9.26 -11.40 -3.78
CA SER A 102 9.83 -10.22 -3.15
C SER A 102 8.72 -9.36 -2.57
N VAL A 103 8.91 -8.91 -1.33
CA VAL A 103 7.95 -8.06 -0.62
C VAL A 103 8.66 -6.85 -0.07
N MET A 104 8.05 -5.68 -0.24
CA MET A 104 8.61 -4.41 0.22
C MET A 104 7.51 -3.56 0.84
N PRO A 105 7.73 -2.95 2.02
CA PRO A 105 6.75 -2.03 2.58
C PRO A 105 6.63 -0.77 1.73
N LEU A 106 5.43 -0.21 1.66
CA LEU A 106 5.09 0.99 0.91
C LEU A 106 4.63 2.10 1.85
N THR A 107 4.96 3.34 1.51
CA THR A 107 4.22 4.51 1.99
C THR A 107 2.87 4.59 1.28
N PRO A 108 1.87 5.28 1.85
CA PRO A 108 0.59 5.51 1.17
C PRO A 108 0.76 6.16 -0.22
N GLU A 109 1.69 7.10 -0.37
CA GLU A 109 1.95 7.78 -1.63
C GLU A 109 2.55 6.85 -2.69
N GLU A 110 3.44 5.95 -2.29
CA GLU A 110 4.00 4.93 -3.19
C GLU A 110 2.94 3.91 -3.60
N ALA A 111 2.08 3.48 -2.67
CA ALA A 111 0.98 2.58 -2.98
C ALA A 111 0.02 3.20 -3.99
N GLN A 112 -0.35 4.47 -3.82
CA GLN A 112 -1.20 5.18 -4.78
C GLN A 112 -0.55 5.28 -6.16
N LYS A 113 0.74 5.65 -6.23
CA LYS A 113 1.48 5.73 -7.50
C LYS A 113 1.61 4.37 -8.18
N LEU A 114 1.85 3.32 -7.39
CA LEU A 114 1.93 1.95 -7.88
C LEU A 114 0.57 1.50 -8.44
N SER A 115 -0.53 1.74 -7.73
CA SER A 115 -1.89 1.43 -8.22
C SER A 115 -2.23 2.16 -9.52
N ALA A 116 -1.80 3.41 -9.68
CA ALA A 116 -2.07 4.20 -10.88
C ALA A 116 -1.29 3.73 -12.10
N LYS A 117 -0.05 3.25 -11.91
CA LYS A 117 0.82 2.80 -13.02
C LYS A 117 0.70 1.31 -13.34
N GLY A 118 0.48 0.49 -12.31
CA GLY A 118 0.45 -0.98 -12.40
C GLY A 118 1.79 -1.61 -12.81
N GLY A 119 1.86 -2.94 -12.67
CA GLY A 119 2.90 -3.81 -13.23
C GLY A 119 4.35 -3.32 -13.13
N ALA A 120 5.12 -3.53 -14.20
CA ALA A 120 6.55 -3.22 -14.25
C ALA A 120 6.86 -1.73 -14.13
N ALA A 121 6.07 -0.87 -14.78
CA ALA A 121 6.30 0.57 -14.76
C ALA A 121 6.14 1.16 -13.35
N GLY A 122 5.15 0.70 -12.59
CA GLY A 122 4.98 1.08 -11.19
C GLY A 122 6.12 0.57 -10.31
N ILE A 123 6.51 -0.70 -10.47
CA ILE A 123 7.60 -1.33 -9.71
C ILE A 123 8.94 -0.60 -9.91
N SER A 124 9.28 -0.23 -11.15
CA SER A 124 10.54 0.48 -11.47
C SER A 124 10.66 1.87 -10.82
N ALA A 125 9.55 2.46 -10.38
CA ALA A 125 9.53 3.77 -9.74
C ALA A 125 9.69 3.70 -8.21
N LEU A 126 9.77 2.50 -7.64
CA LEU A 126 9.92 2.30 -6.20
C LEU A 126 11.39 2.47 -5.75
N PRO A 127 11.62 2.82 -4.48
CA PRO A 127 12.97 3.04 -3.97
C PRO A 127 13.83 1.77 -4.02
N THR A 128 15.03 1.88 -4.60
CA THR A 128 15.96 0.74 -4.77
C THR A 128 16.73 0.40 -3.49
N ALA A 129 16.84 1.32 -2.53
CA ALA A 129 17.59 1.11 -1.29
C ALA A 129 16.71 0.63 -0.12
N ARG A 130 15.39 0.51 -0.30
CA ARG A 130 14.49 0.08 0.77
C ARG A 130 14.70 -1.40 1.08
N GLN A 131 14.73 -1.75 2.36
CA GLN A 131 14.79 -3.15 2.75
C GLN A 131 13.56 -3.89 2.27
N SER A 132 13.78 -5.03 1.63
CA SER A 132 12.77 -5.94 1.13
C SER A 132 13.06 -7.34 1.63
N LEU A 133 12.00 -8.14 1.75
CA LEU A 133 12.11 -9.56 2.01
C LEU A 133 12.11 -10.31 0.68
N CYS A 134 13.09 -11.19 0.48
CA CYS A 134 13.18 -12.07 -0.67
C CYS A 134 13.01 -13.53 -0.22
N HIS A 135 12.21 -14.30 -0.95
CA HIS A 135 12.11 -15.75 -0.84
C HIS A 135 12.43 -16.38 -2.20
N ASP A 136 13.42 -17.26 -2.23
CA ASP A 136 13.81 -17.99 -3.44
C ASP A 136 13.60 -19.49 -3.19
N ALA A 137 12.88 -20.15 -4.08
CA ALA A 137 12.74 -21.59 -4.16
C ALA A 137 13.36 -22.07 -5.49
N PRO A 138 14.68 -22.35 -5.53
CA PRO A 138 15.36 -22.73 -6.75
C PRO A 138 15.27 -24.23 -6.99
N LYS A 139 15.18 -24.63 -8.27
CA LYS A 139 15.29 -26.03 -8.69
C LYS A 139 16.48 -26.75 -8.03
N GLY A 140 16.22 -27.95 -7.52
CA GLY A 140 17.24 -28.84 -6.96
C GLY A 140 17.92 -28.34 -5.68
N SER A 141 17.37 -27.34 -4.99
CA SER A 141 17.92 -26.82 -3.74
C SER A 141 16.84 -26.39 -2.75
N ALA A 142 17.22 -26.25 -1.47
CA ALA A 142 16.28 -25.79 -0.45
C ALA A 142 15.91 -24.32 -0.67
N ALA A 143 14.63 -24.00 -0.46
CA ALA A 143 14.17 -22.62 -0.47
C ALA A 143 14.78 -21.81 0.69
N ARG A 144 14.90 -20.51 0.51
CA ARG A 144 15.55 -19.61 1.49
C ARG A 144 14.87 -18.25 1.58
N ASN A 145 14.88 -17.68 2.78
CA ASN A 145 14.42 -16.32 3.05
C ASN A 145 15.61 -15.43 3.42
N TYR A 146 15.65 -14.22 2.90
CA TYR A 146 16.73 -13.28 3.21
C TYR A 146 16.30 -11.83 2.99
N TRP A 147 17.00 -10.92 3.67
CA TRP A 147 16.84 -9.49 3.45
C TRP A 147 17.61 -9.05 2.19
N CYS A 148 16.93 -8.29 1.35
CA CYS A 148 17.45 -7.71 0.12
C CYS A 148 17.14 -6.19 0.10
N GLN A 149 17.55 -5.50 -0.96
CA GLN A 149 17.26 -4.08 -1.17
C GLN A 149 16.49 -3.86 -2.46
N GLY A 150 15.48 -2.99 -2.40
CA GLY A 150 14.59 -2.70 -3.50
C GLY A 150 13.72 -3.88 -3.88
N ILE A 151 13.01 -3.74 -4.98
CA ILE A 151 12.17 -4.80 -5.51
C ILE A 151 12.38 -4.88 -7.03
N ALA A 152 12.43 -6.09 -7.55
CA ALA A 152 12.68 -6.35 -8.96
C ALA A 152 11.80 -7.48 -9.45
N ILE A 153 11.32 -7.36 -10.69
CA ILE A 153 10.67 -8.45 -11.40
C ILE A 153 11.77 -9.38 -11.90
N ARG A 154 11.78 -10.63 -11.42
CA ARG A 154 12.73 -11.64 -11.86
C ARG A 154 12.23 -12.32 -13.14
N PRO A 155 13.08 -13.09 -13.85
CA PRO A 155 12.64 -13.85 -15.01
C PRO A 155 11.44 -14.74 -14.68
N HIS A 156 10.44 -14.72 -15.56
CA HIS A 156 9.22 -15.53 -15.51
C HIS A 156 8.76 -15.81 -16.94
N ASP A 157 7.92 -16.83 -17.12
CA ASP A 157 7.37 -17.27 -18.42
C ASP A 157 5.85 -17.08 -18.51
#